data_AF-A0A1H6IVT4-F1
#
_entry.id   AF-A0A1H6IVT4-F1
#
_cell.length_a   1.000
_cell.length_b   1.000
_cell.length_c   1.000
_cell.angle_alpha   90.00
_cell.angle_beta   90.00
_cell.angle_gamma   90.00
#
_symmetry.space_group_name_H-M   'P 1'
#
loop_
_entity.id
_entity.type
_entity.pdbx_description
1 polymer ?
#
loop_
_entity_poly.entity_id
_entity_poly.type
_entity_poly.pdbx_seq_one_letter_code
_entity_poly.pdbx_strand_id
1 'polypeptide(L)' 'MVSNWILRILLCFVLISQIPGSSAELLVAFAEGEWLLTLIHLGAVIGDVFFSYKVLRDGIE' A
#
# COMPACT_ATOMS: atom_id res chain seq x y z
N MET A 1 -24.52 -9.91 -0.42
CA MET A 1 -23.53 -9.66 0.66
C MET A 1 -22.19 -10.38 0.44
N VAL A 2 -22.16 -11.66 0.03
CA VAL A 2 -20.90 -12.41 -0.22
C VAL A 2 -19.97 -11.75 -1.28
N SER A 3 -20.54 -11.10 -2.30
CA SER A 3 -19.78 -10.51 -3.41
C SER A 3 -18.82 -9.38 -3.02
N ASN A 4 -19.09 -8.63 -1.94
CA ASN A 4 -18.26 -7.48 -1.56
C ASN A 4 -17.08 -7.86 -0.66
N TRP A 5 -17.19 -8.90 0.15
CA TRP A 5 -16.09 -9.41 0.97
C TRP A 5 -14.93 -9.84 0.07
N ILE A 6 -15.21 -10.69 -0.92
CA ILE A 6 -14.16 -11.31 -1.75
C ILE A 6 -13.39 -10.22 -2.51
N LEU A 7 -14.10 -9.23 -3.07
CA LEU A 7 -13.49 -8.07 -3.73
C LEU A 7 -12.60 -7.25 -2.78
N ARG A 8 -13.02 -7.05 -1.53
CA ARG A 8 -12.24 -6.33 -0.51
C ARG A 8 -10.96 -7.07 -0.14
N ILE A 9 -11.05 -8.38 0.07
CA ILE A 9 -9.86 -9.21 0.32
C ILE A 9 -8.90 -9.17 -0.87
N LEU A 10 -9.42 -9.31 -2.09
CA LEU A 10 -8.61 -9.21 -3.31
C LEU A 10 -7.92 -7.85 -3.43
N LEU A 11 -8.63 -6.75 -3.14
CA LEU A 11 -8.05 -5.41 -3.08
C LEU A 11 -6.92 -5.30 -2.06
N CYS A 12 -7.09 -5.85 -0.86
CA CYS A 12 -6.02 -5.91 0.15
C CYS A 12 -4.79 -6.70 -0.35
N PHE A 13 -4.99 -7.85 -1.01
CA PHE A 13 -3.87 -8.63 -1.56
C PHE A 13 -3.10 -7.85 -2.63
N VAL A 14 -3.80 -7.13 -3.51
CA VAL A 14 -3.16 -6.27 -4.52
C VAL A 14 -2.34 -5.17 -3.84
N LEU A 15 -2.92 -4.45 -2.89
CA LEU A 15 -2.23 -3.35 -2.18
C LEU A 15 -1.01 -3.87 -1.39
N ILE A 16 -1.16 -4.97 -0.65
CA ILE A 16 -0.06 -5.57 0.12
C ILE A 16 1.07 -6.05 -0.81
N SER A 17 0.74 -6.57 -1.99
CA SER A 17 1.75 -7.04 -2.95
C SER A 17 2.62 -5.91 -3.52
N GLN A 18 2.15 -4.67 -3.47
CA GLN A 18 2.88 -3.49 -3.97
C GLN A 18 3.85 -2.92 -2.93
N ILE A 19 3.59 -3.13 -1.63
CA ILE A 19 4.42 -2.60 -0.53
C ILE A 19 5.91 -2.98 -0.66
N PRO A 20 6.30 -4.23 -0.97
CA PRO A 20 7.72 -4.56 -1.11
C PRO A 20 8.41 -3.79 -2.24
N GLY A 21 7.72 -3.59 -3.37
CA GLY A 21 8.26 -2.87 -4.53
C GLY A 21 8.44 -1.38 -4.21
N SER A 22 7.39 -0.72 -3.72
CA SER A 22 7.45 0.70 -3.34
C SER A 22 8.42 0.95 -2.18
N SER A 23 8.60 -0.01 -1.26
CA SER A 23 9.59 0.08 -0.19
C SER A 23 11.02 -0.06 -0.71
N ALA A 24 11.27 -0.92 -1.71
CA ALA A 24 12.59 -1.04 -2.33
C ALA A 24 12.95 0.25 -3.08
N GLU A 25 12.03 0.78 -3.88
CA GLU A 25 12.21 2.04 -4.61
C GLU A 25 12.42 3.22 -3.64
N LEU A 26 11.72 3.25 -2.51
CA LEU A 26 11.94 4.24 -1.44
C LEU A 26 13.37 4.18 -0.89
N LEU A 27 13.87 2.99 -0.58
CA LEU A 27 15.23 2.82 -0.03
C LEU A 27 16.31 3.22 -1.03
N VAL A 28 16.12 2.89 -2.31
CA VAL A 28 17.02 3.29 -3.39
C VAL A 28 17.00 4.81 -3.58
N ALA A 29 15.82 5.42 -3.69
CA ALA A 29 15.66 6.87 -3.83
C ALA A 29 16.30 7.64 -2.67
N PHE A 30 16.14 7.14 -1.44
CA PHE A 30 16.77 7.72 -0.26
C PHE A 30 18.29 7.61 -0.30
N ALA A 31 18.83 6.46 -0.72
CA ALA A 31 20.27 6.24 -0.86
C ALA A 31 20.90 7.11 -1.96
N GLU A 32 20.15 7.39 -3.03
CA GLU A 32 20.57 8.27 -4.14
C GLU A 32 20.38 9.76 -3.83
N GLY A 33 19.73 10.11 -2.72
CA GLY A 33 19.47 11.50 -2.32
C GLY A 33 18.35 12.17 -3.13
N GLU A 34 17.51 11.38 -3.83
CA GLU A 34 16.37 11.87 -4.59
C GLU A 34 15.17 12.15 -3.67
N TRP A 35 15.19 13.31 -3.02
CA TRP A 35 14.16 13.68 -2.02
C TRP A 35 12.73 13.67 -2.55
N LEU A 36 12.51 14.09 -3.81
CA LEU A 36 11.18 14.08 -4.41
C LEU A 36 10.66 12.65 -4.60
N LEU A 37 11.49 11.78 -5.16
CA LEU A 37 11.13 10.38 -5.39
C LEU A 37 10.91 9.64 -4.06
N THR A 38 11.76 9.93 -3.07
CA THR A 38 11.63 9.45 -1.68
C THR A 38 10.26 9.81 -1.10
N LEU A 39 9.82 11.06 -1.24
CA LEU A 39 8.50 11.48 -0.74
C LEU A 39 7.34 10.78 -1.47
N ILE A 40 7.48 10.56 -2.78
CA ILE A 40 6.48 9.85 -3.58
C ILE A 40 6.35 8.40 -3.10
N HIS A 41 7.46 7.66 -2.99
CA HIS A 41 7.43 6.27 -2.57
C HIS A 41 7.02 6.11 -1.10
N LEU A 42 7.40 7.07 -0.23
CA LEU A 42 6.94 7.09 1.15
C LEU A 42 5.41 7.26 1.22
N GLY A 43 4.86 8.17 0.43
CA GLY A 43 3.42 8.36 0.29
C GLY A 43 2.71 7.11 -0.23
N ALA A 44 3.29 6.43 -1.22
CA ALA A 44 2.75 5.18 -1.76
C ALA A 44 2.70 4.07 -0.69
N VAL A 45 3.81 3.81 0.02
CA VAL A 45 3.86 2.80 1.09
C VAL A 45 2.83 3.11 2.19
N ILE A 46 2.75 4.37 2.64
CA ILE A 46 1.78 4.78 3.67
C ILE A 46 0.35 4.61 3.16
N GLY A 47 0.08 5.00 1.91
CA GLY A 47 -1.21 4.87 1.26
C GLY A 47 -1.67 3.42 1.18
N ASP A 48 -0.81 2.52 0.71
CA ASP A 48 -1.10 1.09 0.57
C ASP A 48 -1.40 0.43 1.92
N VAL A 49 -0.61 0.75 2.96
CA VAL A 49 -0.83 0.25 4.32
C VAL A 49 -2.14 0.78 4.89
N PHE A 50 -2.40 2.09 4.75
CA PHE A 50 -3.61 2.72 5.27
C PHE A 50 -4.87 2.19 4.58
N PHE A 51 -4.87 2.08 3.25
CA PHE A 51 -6.02 1.54 2.51
C PHE A 51 -6.24 0.06 2.84
N SER A 52 -5.19 -0.74 2.95
CA SER A 52 -5.29 -2.14 3.34
C SER A 52 -5.94 -2.28 4.73
N TYR A 53 -5.49 -1.48 5.70
CA TYR A 53 -6.08 -1.44 7.04
C TYR A 53 -7.56 -1.01 6.99
N LYS A 54 -7.88 0.05 6.26
CA LYS A 54 -9.24 0.57 6.14
C LYS A 54 -10.20 -0.44 5.52
N VAL A 55 -9.80 -1.11 4.44
CA VAL A 55 -10.63 -2.12 3.76
C VAL A 55 -10.94 -3.31 4.67
N LEU A 56 -9.96 -3.74 5.47
CA LEU A 56 -10.15 -4.79 6.48
C LEU A 56 -11.09 -4.34 7.60
N ARG A 57 -10.88 -3.13 8.13
CA ARG A 57 -11.72 -2.56 9.19
C ARG A 57 -13.18 -2.42 8.72
N ASP A 58 -13.40 -1.77 7.59
CA ASP A 58 -14.72 -1.55 7.00
C ASP A 58 -15.39 -2.88 6.54
N GLY A 59 -14.67 -4.00 6.56
CA GLY A 59 -15.18 -5.33 6.26
C GLY A 59 -15.58 -6.14 7.49
N ILE A 60 -15.13 -5.73 8.68
CA ILE A 60 -15.48 -6.34 9.97
C ILE A 60 -16.69 -5.63 10.61
N GLU A 61 -16.73 -4.30 10.51
CA GLU A 61 -17.88 -3.46 10.88
C GLU A 61 -19.05 -3.65 9.89
#